data_AF-A0A0B6WSN9-F1
#
_entry.id   AF-A0A0B6WSN9-F1
#
_cell.length_a   1.000
_cell.length_b   1.000
_cell.length_c   1.000
_cell.angle_alpha   90.00
_cell.angle_beta   90.00
_cell.angle_gamma   90.00
#
_symmetry.space_group_name_H-M   'P 1'
#
loop_
_entity.id
_entity.type
_entity.pdbx_description
1 polymer ?
#
loop_
_entity_poly.entity_id
_entity_poly.type
_entity_poly.pdbx_seq_one_letter_code
_entity_poly.pdbx_strand_id
1 'polypeptide(L)'
;MASRGLSEEFARQLAGALDEREEWVCAEVPDGPAVLLRRGEWEVSLAHGQAFLAFWTRAGTAIWRVLSCERSARGLMVEVERRAGAEKCWLRFMPRASEGRTQIEEARRARCAQIVELFRQRFAGARILSQRLSRSARPGEAGRFARILLSQGRTLRAITGPVAELKTHETDAFLASSLIWFARINRRDHSAKLCLAVDSPLAEDLAERVVLLRESWRRCIEVYKLKDRSLEPQPIPSLEDLLADAPPLRVARAFELSQTARRIQMLAPEAVEIARARHGETLRFRGLSFARVRRVVGGERAWFGIERRRQLDESSWPELCRLVEDLRAHRRAGAENKEHAFYRAEPEAWLEFMLKREIAALDANLRLSPLHAQFRVAQSGESGRPIDLIAQRRDGRLVVIELKIKVDAGFVIQGADYWRRIEAQRRKGNLARFFPDVPIADDPPMLYLVAPMLAFPRKLHAIARLIRSEIEIHRIELNEDWRAGVRVVRRVRVGDEECA
;
A
#
# COMPACT_ATOMS: atom_id res chain seq x y z
N MET A 1 49.73 13.95 9.63
CA MET A 1 50.49 13.12 10.58
C MET A 1 49.60 11.98 11.06
N ALA A 2 50.07 10.76 10.84
CA ALA A 2 49.59 9.47 11.34
C ALA A 2 48.08 9.18 11.27
N SER A 3 47.68 8.53 10.17
CA SER A 3 46.62 7.51 10.24
C SER A 3 46.98 6.60 11.42
N ARG A 4 46.25 6.71 12.53
CA ARG A 4 46.31 5.70 13.60
C ARG A 4 45.90 4.40 12.93
N GLY A 5 46.88 3.58 12.56
CA GLY A 5 46.63 2.21 12.17
C GLY A 5 45.78 1.60 13.27
N LEU A 6 44.59 1.12 12.91
CA LEU A 6 43.75 0.42 13.85
C LEU A 6 44.57 -0.78 14.33
N SER A 7 44.77 -0.87 15.65
CA SER A 7 45.61 -1.90 16.24
C SER A 7 45.02 -3.29 15.96
N GLU A 8 45.86 -4.32 16.04
CA GLU A 8 45.41 -5.71 16.00
C GLU A 8 44.30 -5.98 17.04
N GLU A 9 44.38 -5.28 18.17
CA GLU A 9 43.38 -5.27 19.23
C GLU A 9 42.01 -4.74 18.75
N PHE A 10 41.95 -3.68 17.93
CA PHE A 10 40.70 -3.15 17.40
C PHE A 10 40.00 -4.15 16.48
N ALA A 11 40.74 -4.79 15.56
CA ALA A 11 40.17 -5.81 14.69
C ALA A 11 39.62 -7.00 15.50
N ARG A 12 40.35 -7.41 16.55
CA ARG A 12 39.90 -8.46 17.47
C ARG A 12 38.66 -8.05 18.26
N GLN A 13 38.56 -6.80 18.71
CA GLN A 13 37.37 -6.27 19.40
C GLN A 13 36.15 -6.21 18.47
N LEU A 14 36.32 -5.77 17.22
CA LEU A 14 35.25 -5.73 16.23
C LEU A 14 34.77 -7.15 15.87
N ALA A 15 35.70 -8.07 15.63
CA ALA A 15 35.38 -9.49 15.39
C ALA A 15 34.61 -10.08 16.57
N GLY A 16 35.10 -9.89 17.80
CA GLY A 16 34.43 -10.33 19.02
C GLY A 16 33.03 -9.72 19.17
N ALA A 17 32.87 -8.42 18.88
CA ALA A 17 31.57 -7.76 18.96
C ALA A 17 30.56 -8.28 17.93
N LEU A 18 31.00 -8.61 16.71
CA LEU A 18 30.15 -9.26 15.72
C LEU A 18 29.84 -10.70 16.11
N ASP A 19 30.81 -11.43 16.66
CA ASP A 19 30.64 -12.83 17.05
C ASP A 19 29.82 -13.03 18.33
N GLU A 20 29.49 -11.98 19.08
CA GLU A 20 28.56 -12.05 20.22
C GLU A 20 27.16 -12.56 19.85
N ARG A 21 26.78 -12.45 18.57
CA ARG A 21 25.44 -12.81 18.10
C ARG A 21 25.52 -13.76 16.90
N GLU A 22 24.55 -14.67 16.81
CA GLU A 22 24.46 -15.62 15.69
C GLU A 22 23.93 -14.99 14.39
N GLU A 23 23.14 -13.92 14.49
CA GLU A 23 22.54 -13.25 13.33
C GLU A 23 22.51 -11.72 13.50
N TRP A 24 22.91 -11.01 12.45
CA TRP A 24 22.83 -9.55 12.32
C TRP A 24 22.01 -9.15 11.09
N VAL A 25 21.34 -8.01 11.18
CA VAL A 25 20.81 -7.26 10.03
C VAL A 25 21.72 -6.06 9.82
N CYS A 26 22.52 -6.10 8.76
CA CYS A 26 23.42 -5.02 8.36
C CYS A 26 22.74 -4.11 7.34
N ALA A 27 22.84 -2.79 7.48
CA ALA A 27 22.37 -1.83 6.48
C ALA A 27 23.32 -0.62 6.41
N GLU A 28 23.58 -0.13 5.19
CA GLU A 28 24.27 1.15 5.00
C GLU A 28 23.33 2.31 5.40
N VAL A 29 23.84 3.33 6.08
CA VAL A 29 23.08 4.51 6.53
C VAL A 29 23.38 5.68 5.59
N PRO A 30 22.37 6.47 5.15
CA PRO A 30 20.99 6.51 5.64
C PRO A 30 20.01 5.48 5.04
N ASP A 31 20.15 5.08 3.78
CA ASP A 31 19.11 4.33 3.04
C ASP A 31 19.64 3.13 2.23
N GLY A 32 20.60 2.40 2.77
CA GLY A 32 21.13 1.17 2.16
C GLY A 32 20.17 -0.03 2.26
N PRO A 33 20.24 -0.97 1.30
CA PRO A 33 19.50 -2.22 1.40
C PRO A 33 19.98 -3.02 2.62
N ALA A 34 19.03 -3.53 3.41
CA ALA A 34 19.34 -4.37 4.56
C ALA A 34 19.72 -5.79 4.11
N VAL A 35 20.84 -6.29 4.62
CA VAL A 35 21.35 -7.63 4.41
C VAL A 35 21.28 -8.40 5.74
N LEU A 36 20.69 -9.59 5.70
CA LEU A 36 20.76 -10.53 6.81
C LEU A 36 22.09 -11.27 6.73
N LEU A 37 22.84 -11.27 7.83
CA LEU A 37 24.11 -11.95 7.99
C LEU A 37 24.00 -12.96 9.13
N ARG A 38 24.44 -14.19 8.89
CA ARG A 38 24.59 -15.25 9.89
C ARG A 38 26.04 -15.41 10.28
N ARG A 39 26.30 -15.96 11.47
CA ARG A 39 27.65 -16.26 11.94
C ARG A 39 28.40 -17.09 10.89
N GLY A 40 29.60 -16.63 10.53
CA GLY A 40 30.39 -17.19 9.43
C GLY A 40 30.15 -16.54 8.07
N GLU A 41 29.18 -15.62 7.92
CA GLU A 41 28.96 -14.83 6.71
C GLU A 41 29.64 -13.44 6.75
N TRP A 42 30.45 -13.18 7.78
CA TRP A 42 31.34 -12.03 7.90
C TRP A 42 32.75 -12.47 8.28
N GLU A 43 33.74 -11.66 7.91
CA GLU A 43 35.14 -11.82 8.26
C GLU A 43 35.74 -10.45 8.57
N VAL A 44 36.50 -10.36 9.66
CA VAL A 44 37.32 -9.19 9.99
C VAL A 44 38.77 -9.59 9.79
N SER A 45 39.46 -8.97 8.84
CA SER A 45 40.84 -9.26 8.51
C SER A 45 41.74 -8.04 8.68
N LEU A 46 43.04 -8.28 8.85
CA LEU A 46 44.05 -7.24 8.98
C LEU A 46 44.98 -7.31 7.78
N ALA A 47 45.13 -6.19 7.08
CA ALA A 47 46.12 -6.03 6.03
C ALA A 47 46.79 -4.66 6.13
N HIS A 48 48.12 -4.62 6.07
CA HIS A 48 48.90 -3.38 6.11
C HIS A 48 48.57 -2.45 7.31
N GLY A 49 48.27 -3.02 8.48
CA GLY A 49 47.92 -2.25 9.69
C GLY A 49 46.53 -1.61 9.66
N GLN A 50 45.65 -2.08 8.78
CA GLN A 50 44.27 -1.62 8.64
C GLN A 50 43.29 -2.80 8.80
N ALA A 51 42.16 -2.55 9.46
CA ALA A 51 41.09 -3.52 9.63
C ALA A 51 40.14 -3.46 8.43
N PHE A 52 39.81 -4.63 7.89
CA PHE A 52 38.84 -4.81 6.81
C PHE A 52 37.69 -5.68 7.30
N LEU A 53 36.48 -5.29 6.93
CA LEU A 53 35.26 -6.03 7.18
C LEU A 53 34.71 -6.53 5.84
N ALA A 54 34.66 -7.85 5.69
CA ALA A 54 34.07 -8.52 4.55
C ALA A 54 32.77 -9.22 4.97
N PHE A 55 31.73 -9.17 4.15
CA PHE A 55 30.52 -9.95 4.36
C PHE A 55 29.77 -10.24 3.07
N TRP A 56 28.97 -11.30 3.09
CA TRP A 56 28.23 -11.76 1.92
C TRP A 56 26.96 -10.93 1.68
N THR A 57 26.75 -10.52 0.42
CA THR A 57 25.53 -9.86 -0.02
C THR A 57 24.90 -10.61 -1.19
N ARG A 58 23.68 -10.24 -1.59
CA ARG A 58 23.03 -10.81 -2.79
C ARG A 58 23.78 -10.53 -4.10
N ALA A 59 24.66 -9.53 -4.11
CA ALA A 59 25.47 -9.15 -5.27
C ALA A 59 26.92 -9.69 -5.21
N GLY A 60 27.23 -10.54 -4.21
CA GLY A 60 28.58 -11.05 -3.94
C GLY A 60 29.17 -10.51 -2.63
N THR A 61 30.46 -10.75 -2.41
CA THR A 61 31.17 -10.31 -1.19
C THR A 61 31.42 -8.81 -1.21
N ALA A 62 30.91 -8.11 -0.21
CA ALA A 62 31.27 -6.72 0.05
C ALA A 62 32.50 -6.66 0.95
N ILE A 63 33.50 -5.86 0.58
CA ILE A 63 34.72 -5.64 1.37
C ILE A 63 34.86 -4.15 1.66
N TRP A 64 35.06 -3.82 2.93
CA TRP A 64 35.11 -2.45 3.44
C TRP A 64 36.32 -2.27 4.35
N ARG A 65 37.02 -1.14 4.23
CA ARG A 65 38.01 -0.70 5.21
C ARG A 65 37.29 -0.07 6.39
N VAL A 66 37.57 -0.53 7.59
CA VAL A 66 36.97 0.00 8.82
C VAL A 66 37.75 1.22 9.28
N LEU A 67 37.02 2.27 9.70
CA LEU A 67 37.58 3.52 10.22
C LEU A 67 37.35 3.63 11.72
N SER A 68 36.14 3.31 12.17
CA SER A 68 35.75 3.37 13.57
C SER A 68 34.59 2.41 13.83
N CYS A 69 34.39 2.05 15.10
CA CYS A 69 33.26 1.25 15.55
C CYS A 69 32.72 1.82 16.85
N GLU A 70 31.42 2.04 16.90
CA GLU A 70 30.68 2.54 18.05
C GLU A 70 29.62 1.53 18.46
N ARG A 71 29.54 1.26 19.77
CA ARG A 71 28.43 0.51 20.35
C ARG A 71 27.29 1.46 20.69
N SER A 72 26.10 1.12 20.24
CA SER A 72 24.86 1.81 20.60
C SER A 72 23.88 0.84 21.25
N ALA A 73 22.86 1.36 21.92
CA ALA A 73 21.73 0.56 22.42
C ALA A 73 20.93 -0.15 21.30
N ARG A 74 21.17 0.20 20.03
CA ARG A 74 20.47 -0.32 18.85
C ARG A 74 21.32 -1.32 18.03
N GLY A 75 22.54 -1.62 18.48
CA GLY A 75 23.50 -2.48 17.80
C GLY A 75 24.85 -1.81 17.57
N LEU A 76 25.63 -2.32 16.61
CA LEU A 76 26.96 -1.79 16.26
C LEU A 76 26.85 -0.81 15.08
N MET A 77 27.53 0.32 15.20
CA MET A 77 27.71 1.30 14.15
C MET A 77 29.17 1.26 13.73
N VAL A 78 29.45 0.90 12.47
CA VAL A 78 30.81 0.76 11.95
C VAL A 78 30.99 1.76 10.82
N GLU A 79 31.88 2.72 10.99
CA GLU A 79 32.24 3.65 9.93
C GLU A 79 33.20 2.95 8.98
N VAL A 80 32.88 2.98 7.69
CA VAL A 80 33.63 2.25 6.68
C VAL A 80 33.88 3.07 5.42
N GLU A 81 34.90 2.68 4.67
CA GLU A 81 35.15 3.19 3.33
C GLU A 81 35.67 2.12 2.36
N ARG A 82 35.55 2.39 1.06
CA ARG A 82 36.21 1.60 0.00
C ARG A 82 36.53 2.48 -1.20
N ARG A 83 37.22 1.91 -2.20
CA ARG A 83 37.70 2.62 -3.41
C ARG A 83 38.52 3.88 -3.05
N ALA A 84 39.53 3.71 -2.20
CA ALA A 84 40.42 4.78 -1.75
C ALA A 84 39.68 6.01 -1.19
N GLY A 85 38.62 5.79 -0.40
CA GLY A 85 37.83 6.84 0.24
C GLY A 85 36.74 7.48 -0.62
N ALA A 86 36.59 7.09 -1.89
CA ALA A 86 35.53 7.59 -2.76
C ALA A 86 34.12 7.19 -2.29
N GLU A 87 34.02 6.06 -1.57
CA GLU A 87 32.78 5.62 -0.93
C GLU A 87 33.02 5.51 0.58
N LYS A 88 32.27 6.30 1.36
CA LYS A 88 32.34 6.33 2.81
C LYS A 88 30.93 6.36 3.39
N CYS A 89 30.62 5.46 4.31
CA CYS A 89 29.31 5.37 4.94
C CYS A 89 29.39 4.72 6.33
N TRP A 90 28.25 4.67 7.00
CA TRP A 90 28.09 3.87 8.22
C TRP A 90 27.37 2.57 7.89
N LEU A 91 27.91 1.45 8.36
CA LEU A 91 27.22 0.18 8.44
C LEU A 91 26.59 0.02 9.81
N ARG A 92 25.29 -0.20 9.85
CA ARG A 92 24.53 -0.45 11.06
C ARG A 92 24.21 -1.94 11.16
N PHE A 93 24.77 -2.62 12.15
CA PHE A 93 24.49 -4.01 12.50
C PHE A 93 23.46 -4.06 13.62
N MET A 94 22.26 -4.56 13.32
CA MET A 94 21.16 -4.73 14.28
C MET A 94 20.99 -6.22 14.61
N PRO A 95 20.96 -6.65 15.89
CA PRO A 95 20.79 -8.05 16.23
C PRO A 95 19.46 -8.58 15.70
N ARG A 96 19.43 -9.80 15.13
CA ARG A 96 18.16 -10.40 14.72
C ARG A 96 17.49 -11.14 15.90
N ALA A 97 16.30 -10.65 16.24
CA ALA A 97 15.25 -11.36 16.99
C ALA A 97 15.50 -11.70 18.48
N SER A 98 15.60 -10.67 19.31
CA SER A 98 14.90 -10.63 20.60
C SER A 98 14.73 -9.18 21.05
N GLU A 99 15.82 -8.41 21.14
CA GLU A 99 15.80 -7.04 21.70
C GLU A 99 15.01 -6.04 20.85
N GLY A 100 15.15 -6.03 19.52
CA GLY A 100 14.37 -5.13 18.65
C GLY A 100 12.87 -5.47 18.57
N ARG A 101 12.50 -6.75 18.69
CA ARG A 101 11.08 -7.17 18.77
C ARG A 101 10.49 -6.79 20.13
N THR A 102 11.22 -7.03 21.21
CA THR A 102 10.81 -6.65 22.56
C THR A 102 10.63 -5.14 22.66
N GLN A 103 11.56 -4.32 22.16
CA GLN A 103 11.42 -2.86 22.14
C GLN A 103 10.22 -2.38 21.32
N ILE A 104 9.98 -2.95 20.13
CA ILE A 104 8.81 -2.62 19.31
C ILE A 104 7.52 -3.04 20.04
N GLU A 105 7.50 -4.21 20.68
CA GLU A 105 6.36 -4.70 21.45
C GLU A 105 6.11 -3.87 22.71
N GLU A 106 7.16 -3.45 23.42
CA GLU A 106 7.11 -2.56 24.56
C GLU A 106 6.59 -1.18 24.17
N ALA A 107 7.11 -0.59 23.08
CA ALA A 107 6.60 0.67 22.53
C ALA A 107 5.12 0.57 22.16
N ARG A 108 4.70 -0.55 21.54
CA ARG A 108 3.29 -0.82 21.22
C ARG A 108 2.43 -0.98 22.47
N ARG A 109 2.94 -1.65 23.51
CA ARG A 109 2.26 -1.78 24.81
C ARG A 109 2.14 -0.43 25.52
N ALA A 110 3.19 0.39 25.49
CA ALA A 110 3.18 1.74 26.04
C ALA A 110 2.15 2.62 25.33
N ARG A 111 2.11 2.61 23.99
CA ARG A 111 1.08 3.30 23.21
C ARG A 111 -0.33 2.76 23.50
N CYS A 112 -0.48 1.44 23.66
CA CYS A 112 -1.75 0.85 24.08
C CYS A 112 -2.19 1.37 25.46
N ALA A 113 -1.27 1.42 26.44
CA ALA A 113 -1.55 1.95 27.78
C ALA A 113 -1.91 3.44 27.76
N GLN A 114 -1.25 4.24 26.91
CA GLN A 114 -1.60 5.65 26.69
C GLN A 114 -3.04 5.79 26.18
N ILE A 115 -3.44 4.99 25.17
CA ILE A 115 -4.81 4.99 24.65
C ILE A 115 -5.80 4.60 25.76
N VAL A 116 -5.49 3.59 26.57
CA VAL A 116 -6.33 3.17 27.71
C VAL A 116 -6.57 4.34 28.66
N GLU A 117 -5.51 5.06 29.06
CA GLU A 117 -5.64 6.13 30.04
C GLU A 117 -6.46 7.31 29.51
N LEU A 118 -6.29 7.69 28.24
CA LEU A 118 -7.10 8.74 27.60
C LEU A 118 -8.59 8.38 27.59
N PHE A 119 -8.93 7.13 27.29
CA PHE A 119 -10.32 6.68 27.33
C PHE A 119 -10.88 6.54 28.75
N ARG A 120 -10.04 6.18 29.73
CA ARG A 120 -10.43 6.13 31.16
C ARG A 120 -10.76 7.53 31.69
N GLN A 121 -9.97 8.53 31.31
CA GLN A 121 -10.22 9.93 31.66
C GLN A 121 -11.52 10.45 31.03
N ARG A 122 -11.78 10.09 29.76
CA ARG A 122 -13.00 10.49 29.05
C ARG A 122 -14.26 9.82 29.61
N PHE A 123 -14.17 8.54 29.97
CA PHE A 123 -15.29 7.75 30.47
C PHE A 123 -15.16 7.53 31.97
N ALA A 124 -15.51 8.56 32.76
CA ALA A 124 -15.53 8.47 34.22
C ALA A 124 -16.32 7.25 34.71
N GLY A 125 -15.75 6.52 35.67
CA GLY A 125 -16.34 5.28 36.21
C GLY A 125 -16.19 4.04 35.31
N ALA A 126 -15.48 4.12 34.17
CA ALA A 126 -15.24 2.96 33.33
C ALA A 126 -14.24 1.98 33.95
N ARG A 127 -14.56 0.68 33.91
CA ARG A 127 -13.68 -0.41 34.34
C ARG A 127 -13.02 -1.08 33.13
N ILE A 128 -11.71 -1.27 33.19
CA ILE A 128 -10.97 -2.04 32.18
C ILE A 128 -11.28 -3.53 32.35
N LEU A 129 -11.85 -4.16 31.32
CA LEU A 129 -12.09 -5.60 31.25
C LEU A 129 -10.93 -6.34 30.61
N SER A 130 -10.35 -5.76 29.56
CA SER A 130 -9.15 -6.32 28.91
C SER A 130 -8.39 -5.27 28.12
N GLN A 131 -7.07 -5.44 28.02
CA GLN A 131 -6.19 -4.69 27.12
C GLN A 131 -5.25 -5.68 26.44
N ARG A 132 -5.23 -5.71 25.11
CA ARG A 132 -4.40 -6.62 24.33
C ARG A 132 -4.00 -5.96 23.01
N LEU A 133 -2.94 -6.46 22.39
CA LEU A 133 -2.62 -6.11 21.01
C LEU A 133 -3.33 -7.07 20.03
N SER A 134 -3.63 -6.58 18.83
CA SER A 134 -4.27 -7.36 17.78
C SER A 134 -3.40 -8.55 17.37
N ARG A 135 -4.01 -9.73 17.15
CA ARG A 135 -3.31 -10.87 16.54
C ARG A 135 -3.44 -10.80 15.02
N SER A 136 -2.36 -11.04 14.29
CA SER A 136 -2.38 -11.31 12.84
C SER A 136 -1.61 -12.61 12.57
N ALA A 137 -2.04 -13.37 11.56
CA ALA A 137 -1.32 -14.54 11.08
C ALA A 137 -0.15 -14.16 10.16
N ARG A 138 -0.08 -12.89 9.71
CA ARG A 138 0.97 -12.40 8.82
C ARG A 138 2.15 -11.83 9.62
N PRO A 139 3.40 -12.25 9.32
CA PRO A 139 4.60 -11.64 9.88
C PRO A 139 4.60 -10.12 9.64
N GLY A 140 4.87 -9.32 10.68
CA GLY A 140 4.92 -7.84 10.61
C GLY A 140 3.58 -7.12 10.85
N GLU A 141 2.44 -7.80 10.68
CA GLU A 141 1.11 -7.22 10.95
C GLU A 141 0.57 -7.56 12.36
N ALA A 142 1.18 -8.52 13.04
CA ALA A 142 0.81 -8.86 14.41
C ALA A 142 1.12 -7.70 15.37
N GLY A 143 0.18 -7.41 16.26
CA GLY A 143 0.31 -6.42 17.32
C GLY A 143 0.22 -4.96 16.88
N ARG A 144 -0.24 -4.64 15.67
CA ARG A 144 -0.30 -3.24 15.16
C ARG A 144 -1.44 -2.41 15.74
N PHE A 145 -2.48 -3.01 16.31
CA PHE A 145 -3.63 -2.30 16.87
C PHE A 145 -3.85 -2.64 18.33
N ALA A 146 -4.14 -1.64 19.16
CA ALA A 146 -4.68 -1.85 20.50
C ALA A 146 -6.09 -2.45 20.40
N ARG A 147 -6.44 -3.35 21.31
CA ARG A 147 -7.79 -3.91 21.49
C ARG A 147 -8.11 -3.88 22.97
N ILE A 148 -8.97 -2.94 23.34
CA ILE A 148 -9.30 -2.62 24.72
C ILE A 148 -10.80 -2.81 24.91
N LEU A 149 -11.20 -3.45 26.00
CA LEU A 149 -12.60 -3.55 26.41
C LEU A 149 -12.78 -2.80 27.71
N LEU A 150 -13.67 -1.80 27.70
CA LEU A 150 -14.09 -1.05 28.88
C LEU A 150 -15.57 -1.32 29.16
N SER A 151 -15.92 -1.48 30.43
CA SER A 151 -17.30 -1.47 30.91
C SER A 151 -17.62 -0.12 31.50
N GLN A 152 -18.70 0.53 31.04
CA GLN A 152 -19.20 1.78 31.61
C GLN A 152 -20.69 1.59 31.94
N GLY A 153 -21.00 1.27 33.19
CA GLY A 153 -22.34 0.82 33.58
C GLY A 153 -22.76 -0.42 32.77
N ARG A 154 -23.87 -0.33 32.02
CA ARG A 154 -24.37 -1.39 31.13
C ARG A 154 -23.73 -1.38 29.73
N THR A 155 -22.95 -0.36 29.39
CA THR A 155 -22.38 -0.20 28.05
C THR A 155 -21.00 -0.83 27.98
N LEU A 156 -20.82 -1.76 27.03
CA LEU A 156 -19.50 -2.28 26.68
C LEU A 156 -18.87 -1.42 25.59
N ARG A 157 -17.67 -0.89 25.81
CA ARG A 157 -16.91 -0.13 24.82
C ARG A 157 -15.72 -0.93 24.34
N ALA A 158 -15.72 -1.28 23.06
CA ALA A 158 -14.61 -1.89 22.35
C ALA A 158 -13.77 -0.78 21.71
N ILE A 159 -12.59 -0.53 22.26
CA ILE A 159 -11.69 0.53 21.81
C ILE A 159 -10.56 -0.08 20.98
N THR A 160 -10.24 0.54 19.84
CA THR A 160 -9.11 0.17 18.99
C THR A 160 -8.45 1.39 18.40
N GLY A 161 -7.13 1.33 18.27
CA GLY A 161 -6.30 2.38 17.67
C GLY A 161 -4.94 1.85 17.27
N PRO A 162 -4.25 2.48 16.31
CA PRO A 162 -2.92 2.08 15.89
C PRO A 162 -1.91 2.29 17.01
N VAL A 163 -1.10 1.26 17.24
CA VAL A 163 0.07 1.30 18.16
C VAL A 163 1.39 1.22 17.41
N ALA A 164 1.32 1.18 16.09
CA ALA A 164 2.41 1.35 15.15
C ALA A 164 1.97 2.39 14.12
N GLU A 165 2.93 3.06 13.48
CA GLU A 165 2.66 4.03 12.42
C GLU A 165 1.73 3.41 11.36
N LEU A 166 0.66 4.14 11.04
CA LEU A 166 -0.33 3.78 10.04
C LEU A 166 -0.22 4.77 8.90
N LYS A 167 0.04 4.28 7.69
CA LYS A 167 0.03 5.11 6.49
C LYS A 167 -1.41 5.36 6.05
N THR A 168 -1.68 6.48 5.38
CA THR A 168 -3.04 6.85 4.93
C THR A 168 -3.74 5.77 4.09
N HIS A 169 -2.99 5.01 3.28
CA HIS A 169 -3.54 3.91 2.48
C HIS A 169 -3.92 2.66 3.28
N GLU A 170 -3.57 2.59 4.56
CA GLU A 170 -3.88 1.46 5.46
C GLU A 170 -5.18 1.70 6.28
N THR A 171 -5.84 2.85 6.12
CA THR A 171 -7.10 3.20 6.82
C THR A 171 -8.19 2.13 6.61
N ASP A 172 -8.36 1.67 5.38
CA ASP A 172 -9.37 0.64 5.04
C ASP A 172 -9.06 -0.69 5.73
N ALA A 173 -7.79 -1.09 5.78
CA ALA A 173 -7.36 -2.31 6.45
C ALA A 173 -7.54 -2.21 7.98
N PHE A 174 -7.28 -1.04 8.57
CA PHE A 174 -7.54 -0.77 9.98
C PHE A 174 -9.04 -0.88 10.31
N LEU A 175 -9.90 -0.23 9.52
CA LEU A 175 -11.34 -0.30 9.74
C LEU A 175 -11.87 -1.74 9.57
N ALA A 176 -11.45 -2.46 8.54
CA ALA A 176 -11.83 -3.84 8.32
C ALA A 176 -11.43 -4.75 9.51
N SER A 177 -10.20 -4.62 10.00
CA SER A 177 -9.71 -5.36 11.17
C SER A 177 -10.53 -5.05 12.43
N SER A 178 -10.87 -3.78 12.62
CA SER A 178 -11.66 -3.27 13.74
C SER A 178 -13.10 -3.82 13.71
N LEU A 179 -13.75 -3.77 12.55
CA LEU A 179 -15.10 -4.30 12.35
C LEU A 179 -15.16 -5.82 12.53
N ILE A 180 -14.20 -6.58 11.99
CA ILE A 180 -14.13 -8.03 12.19
C ILE A 180 -13.99 -8.37 13.68
N TRP A 181 -13.19 -7.60 14.43
CA TRP A 181 -13.04 -7.80 15.86
C TRP A 181 -14.32 -7.45 16.60
N PHE A 182 -14.92 -6.30 16.32
CA PHE A 182 -16.14 -5.81 16.96
C PHE A 182 -17.34 -6.73 16.71
N ALA A 183 -17.50 -7.24 15.48
CA ALA A 183 -18.58 -8.18 15.14
C ALA A 183 -18.52 -9.50 15.93
N ARG A 184 -17.36 -9.89 16.48
CA ARG A 184 -17.25 -11.05 17.38
C ARG A 184 -17.73 -10.74 18.80
N ILE A 185 -17.59 -9.48 19.22
CA ILE A 185 -17.99 -9.00 20.55
C ILE A 185 -19.49 -8.72 20.55
N ASN A 186 -19.99 -8.06 19.51
CA ASN A 186 -21.36 -7.56 19.43
C ASN A 186 -22.39 -8.60 18.95
N ARG A 187 -22.21 -9.88 19.28
CA ARG A 187 -22.97 -11.00 18.68
C ARG A 187 -24.42 -11.16 19.16
N ARG A 188 -24.83 -10.49 20.24
CA ARG A 188 -26.08 -10.87 20.95
C ARG A 188 -27.05 -9.74 21.28
N ASP A 189 -26.65 -8.46 21.33
CA ASP A 189 -27.55 -7.43 21.91
C ASP A 189 -27.33 -5.97 21.43
N HIS A 190 -26.44 -5.72 20.45
CA HIS A 190 -26.12 -4.38 19.90
C HIS A 190 -25.82 -3.25 20.90
N SER A 191 -25.65 -3.56 22.19
CA SER A 191 -25.40 -2.59 23.27
C SER A 191 -23.94 -2.16 23.35
N ALA A 192 -23.04 -2.84 22.63
CA ALA A 192 -21.64 -2.47 22.59
C ALA A 192 -21.41 -1.28 21.65
N LYS A 193 -20.44 -0.42 22.01
CA LYS A 193 -19.92 0.65 21.16
C LYS A 193 -18.50 0.32 20.70
N LEU A 194 -18.19 0.59 19.45
CA LEU A 194 -16.84 0.55 18.88
C LEU A 194 -16.28 1.98 18.88
N CYS A 195 -15.22 2.23 19.64
CA CYS A 195 -14.50 3.50 19.64
C CYS A 195 -13.22 3.34 18.81
N LEU A 196 -13.13 4.07 17.70
CA LEU A 196 -11.97 4.10 16.82
C LEU A 196 -11.12 5.34 17.16
N ALA A 197 -9.90 5.16 17.67
CA ALA A 197 -8.99 6.25 17.97
C ALA A 197 -7.80 6.23 17.00
N VAL A 198 -7.63 7.30 16.24
CA VAL A 198 -6.56 7.45 15.23
C VAL A 198 -6.00 8.87 15.27
N ASP A 199 -4.78 9.06 14.77
CA ASP A 199 -4.18 10.40 14.71
C ASP A 199 -5.00 11.34 13.80
N SER A 200 -4.89 12.65 14.04
CA SER A 200 -5.79 13.67 13.47
C SER A 200 -6.05 13.57 11.95
N PRO A 201 -5.04 13.38 11.07
CA PRO A 201 -5.27 13.30 9.62
C PRO A 201 -6.11 12.10 9.19
N LEU A 202 -6.09 11.01 9.97
CA LEU A 202 -6.77 9.76 9.64
C LEU A 202 -8.22 9.73 10.13
N ALA A 203 -8.58 10.59 11.08
CA ALA A 203 -9.90 10.57 11.70
C ALA A 203 -11.01 10.97 10.72
N GLU A 204 -10.76 12.00 9.92
CA GLU A 204 -11.70 12.46 8.87
C GLU A 204 -11.86 11.39 7.80
N ASP A 205 -10.74 10.87 7.29
CA ASP A 205 -10.74 9.75 6.35
C ASP A 205 -11.54 8.55 6.88
N LEU A 206 -11.33 8.18 8.15
CA LEU A 206 -12.02 7.06 8.76
C LEU A 206 -13.53 7.33 8.93
N ALA A 207 -13.91 8.56 9.29
CA ALA A 207 -15.30 8.98 9.40
C ALA A 207 -16.03 8.88 8.05
N GLU A 208 -15.38 9.25 6.95
CA GLU A 208 -15.90 9.06 5.58
C GLU A 208 -16.12 7.58 5.22
N ARG A 209 -15.32 6.66 5.76
CA ARG A 209 -15.54 5.21 5.53
C ARG A 209 -16.62 4.65 6.44
N VAL A 210 -16.74 5.15 7.67
CA VAL A 210 -17.76 4.70 8.62
C VAL A 210 -19.18 5.03 8.14
N VAL A 211 -19.39 6.16 7.45
CA VAL A 211 -20.72 6.51 6.92
C VAL A 211 -21.23 5.53 5.83
N LEU A 212 -20.32 4.78 5.19
CA LEU A 212 -20.64 3.75 4.20
C LEU A 212 -21.15 2.44 4.81
N LEU A 213 -21.14 2.34 6.14
CA LEU A 213 -21.71 1.21 6.87
C LEU A 213 -23.22 1.36 7.02
N ARG A 214 -23.91 0.21 7.18
CA ARG A 214 -25.33 0.17 7.52
C ARG A 214 -25.59 0.92 8.82
N GLU A 215 -26.79 1.49 8.91
CA GLU A 215 -27.20 2.32 10.04
C GLU A 215 -27.08 1.61 11.40
N SER A 216 -27.46 0.32 11.45
CA SER A 216 -27.37 -0.51 12.64
C SER A 216 -25.95 -0.63 13.20
N TRP A 217 -24.95 -0.63 12.32
CA TRP A 217 -23.53 -0.64 12.72
C TRP A 217 -23.01 0.76 12.99
N ARG A 218 -23.37 1.74 12.15
CA ARG A 218 -22.93 3.13 12.27
C ARG A 218 -23.30 3.73 13.63
N ARG A 219 -24.50 3.47 14.14
CA ARG A 219 -24.96 3.91 15.47
C ARG A 219 -24.13 3.36 16.63
N CYS A 220 -23.43 2.25 16.42
CA CYS A 220 -22.55 1.65 17.41
C CYS A 220 -21.11 2.16 17.32
N ILE A 221 -20.75 3.01 16.34
CA ILE A 221 -19.37 3.42 16.10
C ILE A 221 -19.17 4.88 16.47
N GLU A 222 -18.10 5.16 17.20
CA GLU A 222 -17.62 6.50 17.54
C GLU A 222 -16.18 6.64 17.02
N VAL A 223 -15.87 7.75 16.34
CA VAL A 223 -14.51 8.05 15.85
C VAL A 223 -13.91 9.15 16.72
N TYR A 224 -12.62 9.03 17.02
CA TYR A 224 -11.88 9.96 17.87
C TYR A 224 -10.55 10.35 17.24
N LYS A 225 -10.26 11.66 17.24
CA LYS A 225 -8.94 12.23 16.99
C LYS A 225 -8.08 12.03 18.22
N LEU A 226 -7.02 11.26 18.05
CA LEU A 226 -5.98 11.03 19.05
C LEU A 226 -4.91 12.12 18.90
N LYS A 227 -4.72 12.91 19.96
CA LYS A 227 -3.57 13.81 20.13
C LYS A 227 -2.73 13.31 21.31
N ASP A 228 -1.55 13.87 21.52
CA ASP A 228 -0.60 13.37 22.54
C ASP A 228 -1.20 13.22 23.94
N ARG A 229 -2.14 14.11 24.31
CA ARG A 229 -2.76 14.14 25.65
C ARG A 229 -4.27 14.34 25.64
N SER A 230 -4.92 14.31 24.48
CA SER A 230 -6.36 14.51 24.40
C SER A 230 -7.02 13.58 23.38
N LEU A 231 -8.31 13.37 23.59
CA LEU A 231 -9.16 12.58 22.74
C LEU A 231 -10.39 13.41 22.36
N GLU A 232 -10.47 13.80 21.10
CA GLU A 232 -11.54 14.66 20.58
C GLU A 232 -12.48 13.84 19.70
N PRO A 233 -13.81 13.91 19.89
CA PRO A 233 -14.75 13.25 18.99
C PRO A 233 -14.61 13.77 17.56
N GLN A 234 -14.56 12.88 16.59
CA GLN A 234 -14.69 13.20 15.17
C GLN A 234 -16.14 12.93 14.74
N PRO A 235 -16.88 13.96 14.29
CA PRO A 235 -18.20 13.77 13.70
C PRO A 235 -18.13 12.85 12.47
N ILE A 236 -19.10 11.95 12.35
CA ILE A 236 -19.30 11.13 11.15
C ILE A 236 -20.24 11.93 10.22
N PRO A 237 -19.81 12.27 9.00
CA PRO A 237 -20.64 13.04 8.06
C PRO A 237 -21.87 12.24 7.65
N SER A 238 -22.87 12.90 7.04
CA SER A 238 -23.94 12.19 6.35
C SER A 238 -23.47 11.71 4.97
N LEU A 239 -24.12 10.67 4.43
CA LEU A 239 -23.81 10.21 3.09
C LEU A 239 -24.15 11.30 2.06
N GLU A 240 -25.26 12.02 2.27
CA GLU A 240 -25.71 13.07 1.35
C GLU A 240 -24.70 14.21 1.26
N ASP A 241 -24.09 14.63 2.37
CA ASP A 241 -23.03 15.65 2.37
C ASP A 241 -21.84 15.20 1.51
N LEU A 242 -21.42 13.94 1.64
CA LEU A 242 -20.32 13.39 0.86
C LEU A 242 -20.66 13.17 -0.62
N LEU A 243 -21.93 12.97 -0.96
CA LEU A 243 -22.39 12.85 -2.35
C LEU A 243 -22.62 14.22 -3.00
N ALA A 244 -22.93 15.24 -2.18
CA ALA A 244 -23.03 16.63 -2.62
C ALA A 244 -21.66 17.26 -2.90
N ASP A 245 -20.59 16.79 -2.24
CA ASP A 245 -19.21 17.22 -2.45
C ASP A 245 -18.51 16.40 -3.56
N ALA A 246 -18.64 16.88 -4.80
CA ALA A 246 -17.95 16.31 -5.96
C ALA A 246 -17.27 17.42 -6.76
N PRO A 247 -15.96 17.70 -6.52
CA PRO A 247 -15.24 18.68 -7.32
C PRO A 247 -15.20 18.23 -8.78
N PRO A 248 -15.27 19.15 -9.76
CA PRO A 248 -15.25 18.80 -11.17
C PRO A 248 -14.03 17.96 -11.52
N LEU A 249 -14.26 16.84 -12.21
CA LEU A 249 -13.16 16.03 -12.73
C LEU A 249 -12.31 16.87 -13.68
N ARG A 250 -11.01 16.94 -13.38
CA ARG A 250 -10.04 17.60 -14.24
C ARG A 250 -9.68 16.68 -15.39
N VAL A 251 -10.17 17.00 -16.57
CA VAL A 251 -9.73 16.35 -17.80
C VAL A 251 -8.32 16.84 -18.09
N ALA A 252 -7.36 15.92 -18.16
CA ALA A 252 -6.07 16.25 -18.74
C ALA A 252 -6.32 16.68 -20.19
N ARG A 253 -6.06 17.95 -20.53
CA ARG A 253 -6.19 18.44 -21.91
C ARG A 253 -5.50 17.44 -22.84
N ALA A 254 -6.18 17.05 -23.90
CA ALA A 254 -5.63 16.21 -24.94
C ALA A 254 -4.52 17.01 -25.63
N PHE A 255 -3.30 16.91 -25.11
CA PHE A 255 -2.12 17.30 -25.84
C PHE A 255 -1.71 16.14 -26.73
N GLU A 256 -1.18 16.45 -27.92
CA GLU A 256 -0.51 15.46 -28.74
C GLU A 256 0.53 14.71 -27.91
N LEU A 257 0.73 13.41 -28.16
CA LEU A 257 1.81 12.67 -27.51
C LEU A 257 3.15 13.26 -27.94
N SER A 258 4.07 13.41 -26.98
CA SER A 258 5.48 13.73 -27.25
C SER A 258 6.09 12.78 -28.30
N GLN A 259 6.97 13.30 -29.15
CA GLN A 259 7.66 12.52 -30.17
C GLN A 259 8.48 11.40 -29.51
N THR A 260 9.14 11.72 -28.40
CA THR A 260 9.90 10.74 -27.61
C THR A 260 8.99 9.64 -27.07
N ALA A 261 7.82 9.95 -26.50
CA ALA A 261 6.91 8.91 -26.01
C ALA A 261 6.41 8.00 -27.14
N ARG A 262 6.11 8.56 -28.33
CA ARG A 262 5.75 7.76 -29.51
C ARG A 262 6.91 6.85 -29.93
N ARG A 263 8.14 7.37 -30.00
CA ARG A 263 9.36 6.61 -30.35
C ARG A 263 9.59 5.44 -29.40
N ILE A 264 9.43 5.64 -28.09
CA ILE A 264 9.58 4.57 -27.10
C ILE A 264 8.43 3.56 -27.20
N GLN A 265 7.18 4.01 -27.38
CA GLN A 265 6.04 3.12 -27.54
C GLN A 265 6.19 2.19 -28.75
N MET A 266 6.76 2.68 -29.86
CA MET A 266 7.02 1.87 -31.06
C MET A 266 7.99 0.71 -30.82
N LEU A 267 8.80 0.73 -29.76
CA LEU A 267 9.65 -0.41 -29.42
C LEU A 267 8.81 -1.65 -29.10
N ALA A 268 7.64 -1.49 -28.48
CA ALA A 268 6.71 -2.57 -28.13
C ALA A 268 5.26 -2.09 -28.02
N PRO A 269 4.59 -1.76 -29.15
CA PRO A 269 3.25 -1.17 -29.16
C PRO A 269 2.18 -2.08 -28.52
N GLU A 270 2.38 -3.39 -28.57
CA GLU A 270 1.51 -4.39 -27.96
C GLU A 270 1.60 -4.43 -26.43
N ALA A 271 2.67 -3.90 -25.83
CA ALA A 271 2.96 -4.03 -24.40
C ALA A 271 3.13 -2.69 -23.68
N VAL A 272 3.46 -1.61 -24.40
CA VAL A 272 3.73 -0.29 -23.83
C VAL A 272 2.49 0.59 -23.88
N GLU A 273 1.91 0.85 -22.71
CA GLU A 273 0.84 1.85 -22.53
C GLU A 273 1.42 3.21 -22.13
N ILE A 274 0.74 4.29 -22.53
CA ILE A 274 1.10 5.66 -22.16
C ILE A 274 0.06 6.23 -21.21
N ALA A 275 0.44 6.45 -19.96
CA ALA A 275 -0.35 7.17 -18.98
C ALA A 275 -0.03 8.68 -19.03
N ARG A 276 -1.00 9.49 -19.43
CA ARG A 276 -0.85 10.95 -19.53
C ARG A 276 -1.06 11.63 -18.18
N ALA A 277 -0.26 12.65 -17.89
CA ALA A 277 -0.43 13.52 -16.73
C ALA A 277 -0.20 15.00 -17.14
N ARG A 278 -0.59 15.94 -16.27
CA ARG A 278 -0.50 17.39 -16.51
C ARG A 278 0.88 17.87 -16.99
N HIS A 279 1.95 17.20 -16.57
CA HIS A 279 3.34 17.60 -16.83
C HIS A 279 4.15 16.55 -17.61
N GLY A 280 3.48 15.64 -18.33
CA GLY A 280 4.16 14.67 -19.20
C GLY A 280 3.53 13.28 -19.23
N GLU A 281 4.21 12.36 -19.90
CA GLU A 281 3.77 11.00 -20.17
C GLU A 281 4.58 9.98 -19.34
N THR A 282 3.91 8.99 -18.76
CA THR A 282 4.57 7.83 -18.14
C THR A 282 4.30 6.61 -19.00
N LEU A 283 5.37 5.97 -19.47
CA LEU A 283 5.28 4.75 -20.26
C LEU A 283 5.40 3.55 -19.35
N ARG A 284 4.51 2.58 -19.55
CA ARG A 284 4.41 1.38 -18.74
C ARG A 284 4.40 0.14 -19.62
N PHE A 285 5.26 -0.81 -19.32
CA PHE A 285 5.29 -2.11 -19.99
C PHE A 285 4.41 -3.08 -19.21
N ARG A 286 3.23 -3.43 -19.76
CA ARG A 286 2.21 -4.25 -19.09
C ARG A 286 1.94 -3.76 -17.64
N GLY A 287 1.69 -2.47 -17.50
CA GLY A 287 1.45 -1.80 -16.22
C GLY A 287 2.68 -1.36 -15.42
N LEU A 288 3.88 -1.93 -15.67
CA LEU A 288 5.10 -1.54 -14.95
C LEU A 288 5.71 -0.27 -15.54
N SER A 289 5.76 0.80 -14.76
CA SER A 289 6.36 2.07 -15.19
C SER A 289 7.87 1.93 -15.40
N PHE A 290 8.35 2.21 -16.60
CA PHE A 290 9.77 2.09 -16.94
C PHE A 290 10.35 3.32 -17.62
N ALA A 291 9.51 4.24 -18.12
CA ALA A 291 9.98 5.51 -18.66
C ALA A 291 9.01 6.65 -18.37
N ARG A 292 9.54 7.87 -18.34
CA ARG A 292 8.75 9.10 -18.18
C ARG A 292 9.31 10.18 -19.09
N VAL A 293 8.42 10.80 -19.85
CA VAL A 293 8.71 11.96 -20.68
C VAL A 293 8.06 13.17 -20.03
N ARG A 294 8.76 14.30 -19.99
CA ARG A 294 8.24 15.60 -19.56
C ARG A 294 8.46 16.62 -20.67
N ARG A 295 7.49 17.49 -20.84
CA ARG A 295 7.66 18.70 -21.64
C ARG A 295 8.26 19.78 -20.78
N VAL A 296 9.35 20.36 -21.25
CA VAL A 296 10.04 21.48 -20.61
C VAL A 296 10.15 22.63 -21.60
N VAL A 297 10.45 23.83 -21.10
CA VAL A 297 10.78 24.96 -21.97
C VAL A 297 11.97 24.56 -22.84
N GLY A 298 11.82 24.62 -24.17
CA GLY A 298 12.87 24.26 -25.13
C GLY A 298 12.91 22.79 -25.58
N GLY A 299 11.97 21.93 -25.18
CA GLY A 299 11.86 20.58 -25.76
C GLY A 299 11.30 19.50 -24.84
N GLU A 300 11.64 18.24 -25.16
CA GLU A 300 11.25 17.05 -24.41
C GLU A 300 12.44 16.55 -23.58
N ARG A 301 12.19 16.16 -22.33
CA ARG A 301 13.16 15.41 -21.52
C ARG A 301 12.57 14.08 -21.13
N ALA A 302 13.34 13.02 -21.28
CA ALA A 302 12.89 11.67 -20.95
C ALA A 302 13.87 10.99 -19.99
N TRP A 303 13.33 10.10 -19.17
CA TRP A 303 14.08 9.25 -18.26
C TRP A 303 13.55 7.83 -18.36
N PHE A 304 14.42 6.84 -18.19
CA PHE A 304 14.04 5.44 -18.18
C PHE A 304 14.77 4.64 -17.09
N GLY A 305 14.19 3.50 -16.74
CA GLY A 305 14.63 2.60 -15.67
C GLY A 305 13.49 2.23 -14.71
N ILE A 306 13.65 1.12 -13.98
CA ILE A 306 12.68 0.63 -13.00
C ILE A 306 12.98 1.22 -11.61
N GLU A 307 14.08 0.78 -10.99
CA GLU A 307 14.48 1.23 -9.64
C GLU A 307 15.34 2.50 -9.70
N ARG A 308 16.35 2.50 -10.59
CA ARG A 308 17.19 3.66 -10.87
C ARG A 308 16.85 4.22 -12.23
N ARG A 309 16.56 5.51 -12.29
CA ARG A 309 16.24 6.21 -13.53
C ARG A 309 17.43 7.03 -14.01
N ARG A 310 17.68 6.97 -15.31
CA ARG A 310 18.68 7.81 -15.99
C ARG A 310 18.02 8.63 -17.07
N GLN A 311 18.67 9.72 -17.46
CA GLN A 311 18.22 10.53 -18.59
C GLN A 311 18.35 9.75 -19.90
N LEU A 312 17.41 9.98 -20.81
CA LEU A 312 17.41 9.47 -22.17
C LEU A 312 17.95 10.56 -23.12
N ASP A 313 18.90 10.15 -23.94
CA ASP A 313 19.56 10.87 -25.02
C ASP A 313 19.98 9.84 -26.09
N GLU A 314 20.60 10.27 -27.19
CA GLU A 314 20.98 9.34 -28.26
C GLU A 314 22.03 8.31 -27.81
N SER A 315 22.91 8.65 -26.87
CA SER A 315 23.92 7.72 -26.36
C SER A 315 23.34 6.60 -25.50
N SER A 316 22.23 6.89 -24.81
CA SER A 316 21.54 6.00 -23.88
C SER A 316 20.38 5.24 -24.51
N TRP A 317 20.01 5.57 -25.75
CA TRP A 317 18.95 4.88 -26.50
C TRP A 317 19.16 3.36 -26.62
N PRO A 318 20.36 2.83 -26.91
CA PRO A 318 20.57 1.38 -26.97
C PRO A 318 20.30 0.67 -25.63
N GLU A 319 20.53 1.34 -24.51
CA GLU A 319 20.25 0.80 -23.18
C GLU A 319 18.75 0.74 -22.88
N LEU A 320 17.99 1.72 -23.36
CA LEU A 320 16.53 1.66 -23.32
C LEU A 320 16.00 0.48 -24.14
N CYS A 321 16.53 0.26 -25.35
CA CYS A 321 16.15 -0.89 -26.17
C CYS A 321 16.39 -2.21 -25.44
N ARG A 322 17.57 -2.38 -24.85
CA ARG A 322 17.90 -3.56 -24.02
C ARG A 322 16.93 -3.74 -22.84
N LEU A 323 16.60 -2.67 -22.12
CA LEU A 323 15.61 -2.74 -21.04
C LEU A 323 14.23 -3.22 -21.56
N VAL A 324 13.79 -2.75 -22.72
CA VAL A 324 12.51 -3.18 -23.32
C VAL A 324 12.57 -4.65 -23.75
N GLU A 325 13.71 -5.11 -24.27
CA GLU A 325 13.95 -6.52 -24.59
C GLU A 325 13.92 -7.41 -23.34
N ASP A 326 14.56 -7.00 -22.25
CA ASP A 326 14.51 -7.72 -20.97
C ASP A 326 13.08 -7.79 -20.42
N LEU A 327 12.34 -6.68 -20.52
CA LEU A 327 10.92 -6.64 -20.15
C LEU A 327 10.09 -7.59 -21.02
N ARG A 328 10.35 -7.68 -22.32
CA ARG A 328 9.69 -8.65 -23.22
C ARG A 328 9.99 -10.09 -22.83
N ALA A 329 11.25 -10.40 -22.53
CA ALA A 329 11.69 -11.74 -22.17
C ALA A 329 11.06 -12.21 -20.85
N HIS A 330 11.04 -11.35 -19.83
CA HIS A 330 10.73 -11.74 -18.46
C HIS A 330 9.34 -11.32 -17.96
N ARG A 331 8.77 -10.21 -18.44
CA ARG A 331 7.42 -9.75 -18.04
C ARG A 331 6.36 -10.27 -19.00
N ARG A 332 6.30 -11.59 -19.20
CA ARG A 332 5.31 -12.29 -20.05
C ARG A 332 4.69 -13.48 -19.34
N ALA A 333 3.48 -13.88 -19.75
CA ALA A 333 2.76 -14.99 -19.13
C ALA A 333 3.57 -16.30 -19.17
N GLY A 334 4.09 -16.64 -20.35
CA GLY A 334 4.96 -17.80 -20.57
C GLY A 334 6.44 -17.56 -20.22
N ALA A 335 6.75 -16.70 -19.25
CA ALA A 335 8.13 -16.53 -18.79
C ALA A 335 8.60 -17.81 -18.07
N GLU A 336 9.76 -18.32 -18.46
CA GLU A 336 10.36 -19.52 -17.85
C GLU A 336 10.65 -19.31 -16.36
N ASN A 337 11.21 -18.14 -16.02
CA ASN A 337 11.49 -17.76 -14.63
C ASN A 337 10.41 -16.81 -14.09
N LYS A 338 9.38 -17.36 -13.45
CA LYS A 338 8.31 -16.60 -12.77
C LYS A 338 8.78 -15.90 -11.49
N GLU A 339 9.95 -16.23 -10.95
CA GLU A 339 10.55 -15.53 -9.80
C GLU A 339 11.33 -14.26 -10.19
N HIS A 340 11.52 -14.03 -11.48
CA HIS A 340 12.19 -12.83 -11.98
C HIS A 340 11.51 -11.55 -11.47
N ALA A 341 12.31 -10.53 -11.12
CA ALA A 341 11.82 -9.28 -10.54
C ALA A 341 10.75 -8.61 -11.41
N PHE A 342 10.97 -8.54 -12.73
CA PHE A 342 10.01 -7.96 -13.68
C PHE A 342 8.69 -8.72 -13.79
N TYR A 343 8.68 -10.04 -13.55
CA TYR A 343 7.45 -10.82 -13.57
C TYR A 343 6.57 -10.52 -12.34
N ARG A 344 7.20 -10.37 -11.17
CA ARG A 344 6.52 -10.18 -9.88
C ARG A 344 6.20 -8.73 -9.55
N ALA A 345 6.88 -7.76 -10.17
CA ALA A 345 6.64 -6.34 -9.94
C ALA A 345 5.24 -5.89 -10.37
N GLU A 346 4.61 -5.00 -9.58
CA GLU A 346 3.34 -4.34 -9.91
C GLU A 346 2.29 -5.28 -10.56
N PRO A 347 1.88 -6.37 -9.88
CA PRO A 347 1.00 -7.36 -10.48
C PRO A 347 -0.43 -6.84 -10.66
N GLU A 348 -0.92 -5.99 -9.77
CA GLU A 348 -2.21 -5.29 -9.93
C GLU A 348 -2.21 -4.42 -11.19
N ALA A 349 -1.12 -3.68 -11.46
CA ALA A 349 -1.02 -2.85 -12.67
C ALA A 349 -0.96 -3.70 -13.96
N TRP A 350 -0.42 -4.92 -13.90
CA TRP A 350 -0.50 -5.86 -15.03
C TRP A 350 -1.95 -6.29 -15.27
N LEU A 351 -2.69 -6.66 -14.22
CA LEU A 351 -4.10 -7.00 -14.35
C LEU A 351 -4.90 -5.83 -14.91
N GLU A 352 -4.66 -4.61 -14.40
CA GLU A 352 -5.24 -3.36 -14.92
C GLU A 352 -4.95 -3.19 -16.42
N PHE A 353 -3.70 -3.41 -16.85
CA PHE A 353 -3.31 -3.37 -18.26
C PHE A 353 -4.08 -4.38 -19.13
N MET A 354 -4.28 -5.61 -18.64
CA MET A 354 -5.03 -6.62 -19.40
C MET A 354 -6.51 -6.25 -19.53
N LEU A 355 -7.12 -5.82 -18.43
CA LEU A 355 -8.53 -5.43 -18.39
C LEU A 355 -8.84 -4.17 -19.18
N LYS A 356 -7.88 -3.23 -19.30
CA LYS A 356 -8.04 -2.07 -20.18
C LYS A 356 -8.23 -2.44 -21.64
N ARG A 357 -7.58 -3.51 -22.07
CA ARG A 357 -7.62 -3.98 -23.46
C ARG A 357 -8.85 -4.82 -23.73
N GLU A 358 -9.31 -5.57 -22.74
CA GLU A 358 -10.40 -6.52 -22.88
C GLU A 358 -11.28 -6.53 -21.63
N ILE A 359 -12.05 -5.45 -21.44
CA ILE A 359 -12.92 -5.32 -20.26
C ILE A 359 -14.10 -6.29 -20.31
N ALA A 360 -14.51 -6.72 -21.50
CA ALA A 360 -15.61 -7.66 -21.68
C ALA A 360 -15.26 -9.08 -21.18
N ALA A 361 -13.98 -9.37 -20.92
CA ALA A 361 -13.56 -10.56 -20.18
C ALA A 361 -14.11 -10.62 -18.74
N LEU A 362 -14.48 -9.49 -18.13
CA LEU A 362 -15.15 -9.46 -16.83
C LEU A 362 -16.67 -9.61 -16.93
N ASP A 363 -17.28 -8.91 -17.89
CA ASP A 363 -18.71 -8.97 -18.18
C ASP A 363 -18.91 -8.40 -19.60
N ALA A 364 -19.54 -9.18 -20.47
CA ALA A 364 -19.74 -8.85 -21.89
C ALA A 364 -20.57 -7.56 -22.13
N ASN A 365 -21.24 -7.06 -21.09
CA ASN A 365 -21.99 -5.81 -21.13
C ASN A 365 -21.14 -4.58 -20.82
N LEU A 366 -19.87 -4.72 -20.41
CA LEU A 366 -19.04 -3.59 -20.01
C LEU A 366 -18.37 -2.90 -21.21
N ARG A 367 -18.31 -1.58 -21.11
CA ARG A 367 -17.50 -0.68 -21.94
C ARG A 367 -16.65 0.17 -21.00
N LEU A 368 -15.33 0.12 -21.18
CA LEU A 368 -14.42 0.84 -20.30
C LEU A 368 -14.46 2.35 -20.61
N SER A 369 -14.30 3.19 -19.58
CA SER A 369 -14.12 4.61 -19.83
C SER A 369 -12.84 4.88 -20.65
N PRO A 370 -12.91 5.63 -21.77
CA PRO A 370 -11.76 5.99 -22.61
C PRO A 370 -10.72 6.85 -21.88
N LEU A 371 -11.08 7.46 -20.75
CA LEU A 371 -10.22 8.38 -20.00
C LEU A 371 -10.04 7.92 -18.55
N HIS A 372 -10.00 6.60 -18.30
CA HIS A 372 -9.86 6.02 -16.95
C HIS A 372 -8.71 6.65 -16.13
N ALA A 373 -7.60 7.00 -16.78
CA ALA A 373 -6.44 7.63 -16.16
C ALA A 373 -6.71 9.03 -15.55
N GLN A 374 -7.89 9.60 -15.82
CA GLN A 374 -8.33 10.91 -15.35
C GLN A 374 -9.20 10.84 -14.08
N PHE A 375 -9.61 9.65 -13.63
CA PHE A 375 -10.30 9.46 -12.35
C PHE A 375 -9.31 9.46 -11.17
N ARG A 376 -8.57 10.57 -11.07
CA ARG A 376 -7.92 10.99 -9.83
C ARG A 376 -8.85 12.02 -9.19
N VAL A 377 -9.79 11.57 -8.36
CA VAL A 377 -10.65 12.52 -7.64
C VAL A 377 -9.73 13.34 -6.74
N ALA A 378 -9.66 14.65 -7.01
CA ALA A 378 -8.95 15.59 -6.17
C ALA A 378 -9.60 15.56 -4.79
N GLN A 379 -8.81 15.36 -3.75
CA GLN A 379 -9.25 15.63 -2.39
C GLN A 379 -8.85 17.05 -1.98
N SER A 380 -9.53 17.57 -0.97
CA SER A 380 -8.96 18.49 0.00
C SER A 380 -7.71 17.82 0.59
N GLY A 381 -6.52 18.26 0.16
CA GLY A 381 -5.24 17.62 0.48
C GLY A 381 -4.75 16.66 -0.61
N GLU A 382 -3.46 16.70 -0.94
CA GLU A 382 -2.86 16.17 -2.18
C GLU A 382 -2.84 14.63 -2.36
N SER A 383 -3.69 13.84 -1.70
CA SER A 383 -3.51 12.38 -1.57
C SER A 383 -4.72 11.48 -1.90
N GLY A 384 -5.58 11.87 -2.85
CA GLY A 384 -6.64 10.97 -3.33
C GLY A 384 -6.08 9.77 -4.12
N ARG A 385 -6.19 8.54 -3.59
CA ARG A 385 -5.82 7.31 -4.32
C ARG A 385 -6.65 7.19 -5.61
N PRO A 386 -6.05 6.90 -6.79
CA PRO A 386 -6.79 6.72 -8.03
C PRO A 386 -7.76 5.54 -7.91
N ILE A 387 -8.89 5.64 -8.60
CA ILE A 387 -9.78 4.49 -8.81
C ILE A 387 -9.12 3.60 -9.85
N ASP A 388 -9.14 2.29 -9.64
CA ASP A 388 -8.48 1.34 -10.54
C ASP A 388 -9.13 1.36 -11.93
N LEU A 389 -10.42 0.99 -12.04
CA LEU A 389 -11.16 1.03 -13.30
C LEU A 389 -12.62 1.47 -13.07
N ILE A 390 -13.17 2.13 -14.09
CA ILE A 390 -14.60 2.44 -14.19
C ILE A 390 -15.09 2.09 -15.60
N ALA A 391 -16.23 1.44 -15.66
CA ALA A 391 -16.88 1.02 -16.89
C ALA A 391 -18.37 1.41 -16.85
N GLN A 392 -18.98 1.44 -18.03
CA GLN A 392 -20.41 1.59 -18.21
C GLN A 392 -20.96 0.30 -18.82
N ARG A 393 -22.08 -0.17 -18.31
CA ARG A 393 -22.83 -1.28 -18.91
C ARG A 393 -23.62 -0.79 -20.12
N ARG A 394 -24.01 -1.72 -21.00
CA ARG A 394 -24.85 -1.40 -22.18
C ARG A 394 -26.19 -0.75 -21.85
N ASP A 395 -26.72 -0.98 -20.65
CA ASP A 395 -27.93 -0.34 -20.12
C ASP A 395 -27.68 1.06 -19.53
N GLY A 396 -26.45 1.58 -19.62
CA GLY A 396 -26.08 2.91 -19.14
C GLY A 396 -25.63 2.94 -17.67
N ARG A 397 -25.81 1.85 -16.90
CA ARG A 397 -25.42 1.82 -15.48
C ARG A 397 -23.91 1.72 -15.31
N LEU A 398 -23.36 2.48 -14.37
CA LEU A 398 -21.93 2.51 -14.09
C LEU A 398 -21.47 1.33 -13.23
N VAL A 399 -20.22 0.91 -13.42
CA VAL A 399 -19.55 -0.11 -12.62
C VAL A 399 -18.19 0.40 -12.18
N VAL A 400 -17.99 0.49 -10.87
CA VAL A 400 -16.70 0.73 -10.23
C VAL A 400 -16.01 -0.60 -10.03
N ILE A 401 -14.76 -0.70 -10.46
CA ILE A 401 -14.00 -1.96 -10.45
C ILE A 401 -12.75 -1.73 -9.62
N GLU A 402 -12.60 -2.53 -8.57
CA GLU A 402 -11.49 -2.48 -7.61
C GLU A 402 -10.69 -3.78 -7.72
N LEU A 403 -9.37 -3.69 -7.94
CA LEU A 403 -8.52 -4.83 -8.29
C LEU A 403 -7.59 -5.23 -7.14
N LYS A 404 -7.45 -6.53 -6.88
CA LYS A 404 -6.40 -7.07 -5.99
C LYS A 404 -5.78 -8.35 -6.52
N ILE A 405 -4.46 -8.48 -6.41
CA ILE A 405 -3.75 -9.75 -6.64
C ILE A 405 -3.37 -10.43 -5.32
N LYS A 406 -3.26 -9.66 -4.23
CA LYS A 406 -2.98 -10.18 -2.89
C LYS A 406 -4.16 -9.94 -1.96
N VAL A 407 -4.32 -10.85 -1.00
CA VAL A 407 -5.35 -10.74 0.04
C VAL A 407 -5.19 -9.43 0.80
N ASP A 408 -6.23 -8.62 0.82
CA ASP A 408 -6.29 -7.33 1.51
C ASP A 408 -7.59 -7.24 2.32
N ALA A 409 -7.48 -7.00 3.63
CA ALA A 409 -8.63 -6.87 4.51
C ALA A 409 -9.48 -5.63 4.19
N GLY A 410 -8.86 -4.54 3.70
CA GLY A 410 -9.51 -3.29 3.36
C GLY A 410 -10.26 -3.30 2.02
N PHE A 411 -10.15 -4.37 1.23
CA PHE A 411 -10.61 -4.44 -0.16
C PHE A 411 -12.06 -3.98 -0.37
N VAL A 412 -12.97 -4.43 0.50
CA VAL A 412 -14.40 -4.07 0.42
C VAL A 412 -14.63 -2.59 0.73
N ILE A 413 -13.94 -2.07 1.76
CA ILE A 413 -14.13 -0.70 2.26
C ILE A 413 -13.54 0.29 1.25
N GLN A 414 -12.37 -0.03 0.70
CA GLN A 414 -11.74 0.73 -0.37
C GLN A 414 -12.67 0.83 -1.59
N GLY A 415 -13.25 -0.29 -2.03
CA GLY A 415 -14.21 -0.30 -3.13
C GLY A 415 -15.48 0.52 -2.84
N ALA A 416 -15.98 0.49 -1.61
CA ALA A 416 -17.14 1.30 -1.20
C ALA A 416 -16.84 2.81 -1.21
N ASP A 417 -15.63 3.22 -0.83
CA ASP A 417 -15.21 4.63 -0.95
C ASP A 417 -15.10 5.05 -2.42
N TYR A 418 -14.63 4.16 -3.30
CA TYR A 418 -14.59 4.44 -4.75
C TYR A 418 -15.99 4.54 -5.35
N TRP A 419 -16.90 3.67 -4.93
CA TRP A 419 -18.31 3.78 -5.26
C TRP A 419 -18.88 5.15 -4.88
N ARG A 420 -18.66 5.59 -3.64
CA ARG A 420 -19.15 6.89 -3.14
C ARG A 420 -18.63 8.04 -4.01
N ARG A 421 -17.33 8.03 -4.31
CA ARG A 421 -16.68 9.06 -5.12
C ARG A 421 -17.26 9.12 -6.54
N ILE A 422 -17.56 7.97 -7.15
CA ILE A 422 -18.19 7.93 -8.49
C ILE A 422 -19.65 8.33 -8.44
N GLU A 423 -20.39 7.91 -7.41
CA GLU A 423 -21.79 8.30 -7.24
C GLU A 423 -21.93 9.83 -7.09
N ALA A 424 -21.06 10.46 -6.30
CA ALA A 424 -21.01 11.92 -6.18
C ALA A 424 -20.80 12.60 -7.55
N GLN A 425 -19.88 12.07 -8.37
CA GLN A 425 -19.61 12.58 -9.72
C GLN A 425 -20.78 12.32 -10.69
N ARG A 426 -21.48 11.18 -10.55
CA ARG A 426 -22.66 10.82 -11.33
C ARG A 426 -23.81 11.78 -11.07
N ARG A 427 -24.14 12.03 -9.79
CA ARG A 427 -25.19 12.97 -9.37
C ARG A 427 -24.94 14.40 -9.84
N LYS A 428 -23.66 14.83 -9.91
CA LYS A 428 -23.28 16.13 -10.46
C LYS A 428 -23.26 16.19 -12.00
N GLY A 429 -23.52 15.09 -12.70
CA GLY A 429 -23.44 15.02 -14.17
C GLY A 429 -22.01 15.13 -14.72
N ASN A 430 -20.99 15.07 -13.88
CA ASN A 430 -19.59 15.29 -14.28
C ASN A 430 -19.04 14.14 -15.15
N LEU A 431 -19.74 13.00 -15.18
CA LEU A 431 -19.33 11.77 -15.84
C LEU A 431 -19.76 11.66 -17.31
N ALA A 432 -20.75 12.42 -17.78
CA ALA A 432 -21.34 12.24 -19.11
C ALA A 432 -20.30 12.31 -20.25
N ARG A 433 -19.37 13.27 -20.18
CA ARG A 433 -18.26 13.42 -21.14
C ARG A 433 -17.27 12.25 -21.20
N PHE A 434 -17.29 11.37 -20.20
CA PHE A 434 -16.44 10.18 -20.14
C PHE A 434 -17.10 8.96 -20.76
N PHE A 435 -18.39 9.03 -21.09
CA PHE A 435 -19.18 7.95 -21.67
C PHE A 435 -20.14 8.54 -22.72
N PRO A 436 -19.63 9.07 -23.85
CA PRO A 436 -20.44 9.84 -24.79
C PRO A 436 -21.46 9.00 -25.58
N ASP A 437 -21.19 7.70 -25.75
CA ASP A 437 -21.96 6.85 -26.67
C ASP A 437 -23.29 6.36 -26.08
N VAL A 438 -23.39 6.26 -24.75
CA VAL A 438 -24.58 5.77 -24.05
C VAL A 438 -24.85 6.69 -22.87
N PRO A 439 -26.08 7.23 -22.73
CA PRO A 439 -26.45 8.02 -21.57
C PRO A 439 -26.18 7.26 -20.26
N ILE A 440 -25.67 7.96 -19.26
CA ILE A 440 -25.48 7.36 -17.93
C ILE A 440 -26.85 7.23 -17.28
N ALA A 441 -27.18 6.02 -16.85
CA ALA A 441 -28.45 5.75 -16.15
C ALA A 441 -28.53 6.52 -14.83
N ASP A 442 -29.75 6.87 -14.43
CA ASP A 442 -30.00 7.48 -13.11
C ASP A 442 -30.04 6.44 -11.98
N ASP A 443 -29.13 5.47 -12.04
CA ASP A 443 -28.98 4.41 -11.06
C ASP A 443 -27.61 4.50 -10.38
N PRO A 444 -27.52 4.22 -9.07
CA PRO A 444 -26.23 4.13 -8.40
C PRO A 444 -25.31 3.07 -9.04
N PRO A 445 -23.99 3.32 -9.07
CA PRO A 445 -23.05 2.38 -9.66
C PRO A 445 -23.07 1.02 -8.96
N MET A 446 -22.66 -0.03 -9.67
CA MET A 446 -22.31 -1.31 -9.05
C MET A 446 -20.84 -1.29 -8.63
N LEU A 447 -20.48 -2.07 -7.60
CA LEU A 447 -19.08 -2.28 -7.19
C LEU A 447 -18.64 -3.70 -7.53
N TYR A 448 -17.65 -3.86 -8.40
CA TYR A 448 -17.03 -5.15 -8.70
C TYR A 448 -15.69 -5.24 -7.97
N LEU A 449 -15.61 -6.17 -7.02
CA LEU A 449 -14.37 -6.57 -6.36
C LEU A 449 -13.75 -7.71 -7.18
N VAL A 450 -12.69 -7.40 -7.94
CA VAL A 450 -12.07 -8.31 -8.90
C VAL A 450 -10.72 -8.79 -8.38
N ALA A 451 -10.57 -10.10 -8.20
CA ALA A 451 -9.31 -10.68 -7.76
C ALA A 451 -9.19 -12.16 -8.20
N PRO A 452 -7.98 -12.72 -8.30
CA PRO A 452 -7.79 -14.16 -8.37
C PRO A 452 -8.46 -14.85 -7.17
N MET A 453 -8.99 -16.07 -7.37
CA MET A 453 -9.79 -16.77 -6.35
C MET A 453 -9.13 -16.79 -4.95
N LEU A 454 -7.83 -17.06 -4.88
CA LEU A 454 -7.07 -17.14 -3.62
C LEU A 454 -6.72 -15.79 -2.99
N ALA A 455 -6.96 -14.69 -3.70
CA ALA A 455 -6.69 -13.32 -3.23
C ALA A 455 -7.87 -12.71 -2.43
N PHE A 456 -8.98 -13.42 -2.27
CA PHE A 456 -10.09 -12.92 -1.45
C PHE A 456 -9.91 -13.19 0.05
N PRO A 457 -10.18 -12.21 0.93
CA PRO A 457 -10.20 -12.45 2.37
C PRO A 457 -11.29 -13.44 2.78
N ARG A 458 -10.97 -14.38 3.67
CA ARG A 458 -11.94 -15.35 4.24
C ARG A 458 -13.17 -14.69 4.89
N LYS A 459 -13.06 -13.42 5.31
CA LYS A 459 -14.14 -12.66 5.97
C LYS A 459 -14.75 -11.59 5.08
N LEU A 460 -14.53 -11.63 3.76
CA LEU A 460 -15.10 -10.67 2.81
C LEU A 460 -16.62 -10.57 2.94
N HIS A 461 -17.35 -11.69 2.91
CA HIS A 461 -18.81 -11.69 3.05
C HIS A 461 -19.29 -11.15 4.40
N ALA A 462 -18.48 -11.28 5.45
CA ALA A 462 -18.82 -10.71 6.74
C ALA A 462 -18.68 -9.18 6.74
N ILE A 463 -17.64 -8.65 6.09
CA ILE A 463 -17.44 -7.19 5.94
C ILE A 463 -18.48 -6.60 4.98
N ALA A 464 -18.74 -7.25 3.83
CA ALA A 464 -19.69 -6.76 2.84
C ALA A 464 -21.11 -6.58 3.41
N ARG A 465 -21.53 -7.45 4.34
CA ARG A 465 -22.82 -7.32 5.05
C ARG A 465 -22.90 -6.10 5.97
N LEU A 466 -21.76 -5.52 6.35
CA LEU A 466 -21.72 -4.30 7.17
C LEU A 466 -21.89 -3.03 6.32
N ILE A 467 -21.67 -3.12 5.01
CA ILE A 467 -21.78 -2.01 4.06
C ILE A 467 -23.26 -1.75 3.73
N ARG A 468 -23.62 -0.48 3.49
CA ARG A 468 -24.96 -0.07 3.05
C ARG A 468 -25.48 -0.93 1.90
N SER A 469 -26.74 -1.34 1.98
CA SER A 469 -27.40 -2.16 0.95
C SER A 469 -27.56 -1.44 -0.39
N GLU A 470 -27.56 -0.11 -0.38
CA GLU A 470 -27.56 0.74 -1.58
C GLU A 470 -26.29 0.54 -2.44
N ILE A 471 -25.19 0.08 -1.82
CA ILE A 471 -23.94 -0.24 -2.51
C ILE A 471 -24.02 -1.68 -2.98
N GLU A 472 -24.37 -1.90 -4.25
CA GLU A 472 -24.48 -3.25 -4.82
C GLU A 472 -23.08 -3.83 -5.10
N ILE A 473 -22.65 -4.82 -4.31
CA ILE A 473 -21.30 -5.40 -4.38
C ILE A 473 -21.31 -6.77 -5.07
N HIS A 474 -20.45 -6.95 -6.06
CA HIS A 474 -20.20 -8.22 -6.73
C HIS A 474 -18.75 -8.67 -6.49
N ARG A 475 -18.59 -9.90 -6.01
CA ARG A 475 -17.31 -10.61 -5.96
C ARG A 475 -17.07 -11.29 -7.31
N ILE A 476 -16.03 -10.89 -8.01
CA ILE A 476 -15.63 -11.44 -9.32
C ILE A 476 -14.32 -12.21 -9.16
N GLU A 477 -14.39 -13.53 -9.21
CA GLU A 477 -13.25 -14.43 -9.06
C GLU A 477 -12.61 -14.72 -10.41
N LEU A 478 -11.31 -14.44 -10.53
CA LEU A 478 -10.52 -14.73 -11.71
C LEU A 478 -9.78 -16.07 -11.61
N ASN A 479 -9.42 -16.62 -12.76
CA ASN A 479 -8.51 -17.77 -12.87
C ASN A 479 -7.12 -17.47 -12.27
N GLU A 480 -6.43 -18.51 -11.80
CA GLU A 480 -5.10 -18.35 -11.16
C GLU A 480 -4.04 -17.84 -12.14
N ASP A 481 -4.02 -18.37 -13.36
CA ASP A 481 -3.10 -17.94 -14.43
C ASP A 481 -3.66 -16.77 -15.26
N TRP A 482 -4.23 -15.77 -14.59
CA TRP A 482 -4.85 -14.60 -15.22
C TRP A 482 -3.88 -13.83 -16.14
N ARG A 483 -2.56 -13.95 -15.95
CA ARG A 483 -1.56 -13.33 -16.83
C ARG A 483 -1.56 -13.90 -18.25
N ALA A 484 -1.94 -15.17 -18.42
CA ALA A 484 -2.12 -15.81 -19.72
C ALA A 484 -3.46 -15.45 -20.39
N GLY A 485 -4.38 -14.87 -19.63
CA GLY A 485 -5.71 -14.47 -20.09
C GLY A 485 -6.66 -14.38 -18.91
N VAL A 486 -7.36 -13.25 -18.79
CA VAL A 486 -8.36 -13.05 -17.73
C VAL A 486 -9.63 -13.81 -18.09
N ARG A 487 -10.10 -14.65 -17.17
CA ARG A 487 -11.39 -15.34 -17.24
C ARG A 487 -12.08 -15.27 -15.89
N VAL A 488 -13.36 -14.94 -15.90
CA VAL A 488 -14.20 -15.01 -14.70
C VAL A 488 -14.57 -16.46 -14.44
N VAL A 489 -14.13 -16.98 -13.30
CA VAL A 489 -14.47 -18.32 -12.79
C VAL A 489 -15.79 -18.28 -12.03
N ARG A 490 -16.03 -17.21 -11.28
CA ARG A 490 -17.24 -17.06 -10.48
C ARG A 490 -17.63 -15.61 -10.30
N ARG A 491 -18.93 -15.34 -10.32
CA ARG A 491 -19.54 -14.06 -9.95
C ARG A 491 -20.58 -14.29 -8.87
N VAL A 492 -20.48 -13.55 -7.78
CA VAL A 492 -21.40 -13.66 -6.64
C VAL A 492 -21.75 -12.27 -6.13
N ARG A 493 -23.03 -11.95 -6.03
CA ARG A 493 -23.49 -10.76 -5.31
C ARG A 493 -23.26 -10.97 -3.81
N VAL A 494 -22.72 -9.98 -3.12
CA VAL A 494 -22.38 -10.04 -1.70
C VAL A 494 -22.93 -8.83 -0.96
N GLY A 495 -23.14 -8.97 0.34
CA GLY A 495 -23.65 -7.88 1.19
C GLY A 495 -25.16 -7.87 1.37
N ASP A 496 -25.89 -8.72 0.64
CA ASP A 496 -27.28 -9.03 0.96
C ASP A 496 -27.35 -9.83 2.28
N GLU A 497 -28.42 -9.61 3.04
CA GLU A 497 -28.78 -10.50 4.13
C GLU A 497 -29.34 -11.76 3.46
N GLU A 498 -28.64 -12.89 3.54
CA GLU A 498 -29.33 -14.17 3.36
C GLU A 498 -30.48 -14.16 4.37
N CYS A 499 -31.73 -14.30 3.88
CA CYS A 499 -32.86 -14.61 4.75
C CYS A 499 -32.42 -15.76 5.65
N ALA A 500 -32.43 -15.50 6.96
CA ALA A 500 -32.08 -16.48 7.99
C ALA A 500 -32.93 -17.74 7.89
#